data_AF-A0A926NG21-F1
#
_entry.id   AF-A0A926NG21-F1
#
_cell.length_a   1.000
_cell.length_b   1.000
_cell.length_c   1.000
_cell.angle_alpha   90.00
_cell.angle_beta   90.00
_cell.angle_gamma   90.00
#
_symmetry.space_group_name_H-M   'P 1'
#
loop_
_entity.id
_entity.type
_entity.pdbx_description
1 polymer ?
#
loop_
_entity_poly.entity_id
_entity_poly.type
_entity_poly.pdbx_seq_one_letter_code
_entity_poly.pdbx_strand_id
1 'polypeptide(L)'
;MSDNKAWCITVLGNETVAIIWGILAGGIMANINQYLIASSAPEAPDFANGLFISACNVGTTIGAAVGGLFISQMGTQYVVLVGILSLIIGLLTILLRNYMYNPTKQLSKSVLAQD
;
A
#
# COMPACT_ATOMS: atom_id res chain seq x y z
N MET A 1 13.62 22.53 33.64
CA MET A 1 13.33 21.11 33.98
C MET A 1 11.98 20.61 33.47
N SER A 2 11.04 21.49 33.05
CA SER A 2 9.77 21.14 32.38
C SER A 2 9.97 20.65 30.94
N ASP A 3 10.83 21.33 30.18
CA ASP A 3 10.99 21.09 28.74
C ASP A 3 11.61 19.73 28.40
N ASN A 4 12.55 19.26 29.23
CA ASN A 4 13.15 17.93 29.06
C ASN A 4 12.15 16.79 29.28
N LYS A 5 11.11 17.01 30.11
CA LYS A 5 10.08 16.00 30.37
C LYS A 5 9.10 15.94 29.20
N ALA A 6 8.71 17.09 28.65
CA ALA A 6 7.88 17.18 27.45
C ALA A 6 8.58 16.54 26.25
N TRP A 7 9.87 16.84 26.04
CA TRP A 7 10.70 16.20 25.01
C TRP A 7 10.77 14.69 25.15
N CYS A 8 11.00 14.20 26.38
CA CYS A 8 11.05 12.76 26.64
C CYS A 8 9.71 12.06 26.35
N ILE A 9 8.57 12.67 26.71
CA ILE A 9 7.23 12.14 26.45
C ILE A 9 6.92 12.10 24.95
N THR A 10 7.24 13.16 24.19
CA THR A 10 7.02 13.18 22.74
C THR A 10 7.89 12.16 22.01
N VAL A 11 9.15 12.00 22.42
CA VAL A 11 10.05 10.99 21.84
C VAL A 11 9.55 9.59 22.15
N LEU A 12 9.25 9.26 23.41
CA LEU A 12 8.72 7.95 23.81
C LEU A 12 7.38 7.62 23.11
N GLY A 13 6.54 8.63 22.87
CA GLY A 13 5.31 8.49 22.10
C GLY A 13 5.55 8.07 20.65
N ASN A 14 6.52 8.70 19.96
CA ASN A 14 6.85 8.38 18.57
C ASN A 14 7.46 6.98 18.41
N GLU A 15 8.31 6.56 19.34
CA GLU A 15 8.89 5.20 19.35
C GLU A 15 7.79 4.12 19.47
N THR A 16 6.79 4.37 20.32
CA THR A 16 5.65 3.45 20.48
C THR A 16 4.86 3.31 19.19
N VAL A 17 4.61 4.43 18.49
CA VAL A 17 3.95 4.42 17.17
C VAL A 17 4.79 3.67 16.14
N ALA A 18 6.11 3.87 16.14
CA ALA A 18 7.01 3.18 15.22
C ALA A 18 7.04 1.66 15.45
N ILE A 19 7.03 1.22 16.72
CA ILE A 19 6.95 -0.21 17.08
C ILE A 19 5.63 -0.81 16.60
N ILE A 20 4.50 -0.16 16.89
CA ILE A 20 3.18 -0.61 16.45
C ILE A 20 3.12 -0.67 14.92
N TRP A 21 3.61 0.37 14.24
CA TRP A 21 3.68 0.41 12.79
C TRP A 21 4.56 -0.71 12.22
N GLY A 22 5.72 -0.99 12.83
CA GLY A 22 6.60 -2.09 12.44
C GLY A 22 5.92 -3.46 12.52
N ILE A 23 5.15 -3.71 13.58
CA ILE A 23 4.40 -4.97 13.74
C ILE A 23 3.28 -5.07 12.70
N LEU A 24 2.51 -4.00 12.49
CA LEU A 24 1.36 -4.00 11.58
C LEU A 24 1.80 -4.06 10.12
N ALA A 25 2.67 -3.14 9.69
CA ALA A 25 3.09 -3.02 8.30
C ALA A 25 4.17 -4.04 7.92
N GLY A 26 5.17 -4.24 8.78
CA GLY A 26 6.28 -5.15 8.52
C GLY A 26 5.96 -6.61 8.88
N GLY A 27 5.28 -6.84 9.99
CA GLY A 27 4.89 -8.19 10.41
C GLY A 27 3.68 -8.69 9.65
N ILE A 28 2.50 -8.17 9.96
CA ILE A 28 1.24 -8.75 9.50
C ILE A 28 1.03 -8.54 8.00
N MET A 29 1.13 -7.29 7.53
CA MET A 29 0.81 -6.95 6.14
C MET A 29 1.80 -7.58 5.14
N ALA A 30 3.10 -7.58 5.43
CA ALA A 30 4.09 -8.20 4.55
C ALA A 30 3.89 -9.72 4.43
N ASN A 31 3.60 -10.42 5.54
CA ASN A 31 3.35 -11.86 5.53
C ASN A 31 2.09 -12.22 4.71
N ILE A 32 1.00 -11.47 4.90
CA ILE A 32 -0.24 -11.69 4.14
C ILE A 32 -0.03 -11.42 2.65
N ASN A 33 0.64 -10.32 2.29
CA ASN A 33 0.91 -10.00 0.88
C ASN A 33 1.77 -11.07 0.21
N GLN A 34 2.82 -11.55 0.89
CA GLN A 34 3.66 -12.63 0.36
C GLN A 34 2.85 -13.93 0.15
N TYR A 35 1.98 -14.29 1.10
CA TYR A 35 1.08 -15.43 0.95
C TYR A 35 0.10 -15.27 -0.24
N LEU A 36 -0.51 -14.09 -0.38
CA LEU A 36 -1.45 -13.80 -1.48
C LEU A 36 -0.77 -13.80 -2.85
N ILE A 37 0.44 -13.24 -2.95
CA ILE A 37 1.21 -13.24 -4.20
C ILE A 37 1.58 -14.68 -4.60
N ALA A 38 2.11 -15.48 -3.67
CA ALA A 38 2.49 -16.86 -3.93
C ALA A 38 1.29 -17.75 -4.30
N SER A 39 0.13 -17.52 -3.69
CA SER A 39 -1.10 -18.27 -4.00
C SER A 39 -1.80 -17.81 -5.30
N SER A 40 -1.58 -16.57 -5.76
CA SER A 40 -2.23 -16.04 -6.97
C SER A 40 -1.62 -16.56 -8.26
N ALA A 41 -0.36 -17.01 -8.25
CA ALA A 41 0.32 -17.60 -9.40
C ALA A 41 1.14 -18.84 -8.97
N PRO A 42 0.47 -19.98 -8.70
CA PRO A 42 1.12 -21.20 -8.19
C PRO A 42 2.19 -21.77 -9.13
N GLU A 43 2.01 -21.54 -10.44
CA GLU A 43 2.87 -22.04 -11.52
C GLU A 43 4.22 -21.28 -11.60
N ALA A 44 4.29 -20.04 -11.08
CA ALA A 44 5.48 -19.19 -11.16
C ALA A 44 5.58 -18.19 -9.97
N PRO A 45 5.70 -18.70 -8.73
CA PRO A 45 5.65 -17.88 -7.52
C PRO A 45 6.81 -16.86 -7.43
N ASP A 46 8.01 -17.22 -7.89
CA ASP A 46 9.19 -16.35 -7.85
C ASP A 46 9.05 -15.15 -8.79
N PHE A 47 8.44 -15.34 -9.95
CA PHE A 47 8.15 -14.25 -10.88
C PHE A 47 7.10 -13.30 -10.31
N ALA A 48 6.04 -13.84 -9.70
CA ALA A 48 5.00 -13.02 -9.07
C ALA A 48 5.56 -12.19 -7.89
N ASN A 49 6.45 -12.77 -7.08
CA ASN A 49 7.13 -12.05 -6.01
C ASN A 49 8.07 -10.97 -6.56
N GLY A 50 8.87 -11.30 -7.57
CA GLY A 50 9.74 -10.33 -8.26
C GLY A 50 8.97 -9.15 -8.85
N LEU A 51 7.80 -9.41 -9.45
CA LEU A 51 6.92 -8.36 -9.97
C LEU A 51 6.31 -7.51 -8.85
N PHE A 52 5.88 -8.13 -7.75
CA PHE A 52 5.35 -7.42 -6.58
C PHE A 52 6.39 -6.48 -5.96
N ILE A 53 7.59 -7.00 -5.66
CA ILE A 53 8.69 -6.19 -5.09
C ILE A 53 9.08 -5.07 -6.04
N SER A 54 9.16 -5.33 -7.35
CA SER A 54 9.46 -4.31 -8.35
C SER A 54 8.42 -3.19 -8.35
N ALA A 55 7.13 -3.55 -8.32
CA ALA A 55 6.04 -2.59 -8.22
C ALA A 55 6.08 -1.79 -6.92
N CYS A 56 6.38 -2.43 -5.78
CA CYS A 56 6.59 -1.75 -4.50
C CYS A 56 7.72 -0.73 -4.57
N ASN A 57 8.88 -1.11 -5.12
CA ASN A 57 10.03 -0.21 -5.23
C ASN A 57 9.73 1.01 -6.11
N VAL A 58 9.10 0.80 -7.27
CA VAL A 58 8.67 1.89 -8.16
C VAL A 58 7.67 2.80 -7.45
N GLY A 59 6.68 2.21 -6.77
CA GLY A 59 5.69 2.95 -5.97
C GLY A 59 6.34 3.79 -4.88
N THR A 60 7.31 3.24 -4.14
CA THR A 60 8.06 3.95 -3.11
C THR A 60 8.89 5.08 -3.71
N THR A 61 9.58 4.87 -4.84
CA THR A 61 10.37 5.92 -5.50
C THR A 61 9.48 7.07 -5.94
N ILE A 62 8.35 6.79 -6.60
CA ILE A 62 7.42 7.82 -7.06
C ILE A 62 6.78 8.53 -5.84
N GLY A 63 6.33 7.78 -4.85
CA GLY A 63 5.71 8.32 -3.64
C GLY A 63 6.66 9.22 -2.85
N ALA A 64 7.94 8.82 -2.72
CA ALA A 64 8.96 9.62 -2.07
C ALA A 64 9.29 10.89 -2.88
N ALA A 65 9.38 10.79 -4.21
CA ALA A 65 9.61 11.94 -5.08
C ALA A 65 8.47 12.96 -4.99
N VAL A 66 7.22 12.50 -5.11
CA VAL A 66 6.03 13.37 -4.98
C VAL A 66 5.94 13.93 -3.56
N GLY A 67 6.12 13.11 -2.52
CA GLY A 67 6.16 13.55 -1.13
C GLY A 67 7.21 14.64 -0.89
N GLY A 68 8.42 14.43 -1.39
CA GLY A 68 9.51 15.41 -1.30
C GLY A 68 9.21 16.72 -2.01
N LEU A 69 8.59 16.68 -3.19
CA LEU A 69 8.13 17.87 -3.91
C LEU A 69 7.07 18.66 -3.11
N PHE A 70 6.09 17.97 -2.52
CA PHE A 70 5.07 18.60 -1.68
C PHE A 70 5.67 19.22 -0.42
N ILE A 71 6.61 18.53 0.24
CA ILE A 71 7.33 19.06 1.40
C ILE A 71 8.12 20.32 1.01
N SER A 72 8.81 20.30 -0.13
CA SER A 72 9.65 21.41 -0.57
C SER A 72 8.85 22.67 -0.91
N GLN A 73 7.62 22.54 -1.41
CA GLN A 73 6.82 23.69 -1.88
C GLN A 73 5.85 24.21 -0.80
N MET A 74 5.26 23.30 0.00
CA MET A 74 4.15 23.63 0.91
C MET A 74 4.46 23.33 2.39
N GLY A 75 5.58 22.67 2.68
CA GLY A 75 5.99 22.26 4.02
C GLY A 75 5.53 20.85 4.39
N THR A 76 6.03 20.33 5.52
CA THR A 76 5.86 18.94 5.94
C THR A 76 4.43 18.53 6.25
N GLN A 77 3.56 19.49 6.55
CA GLN A 77 2.16 19.28 6.93
C GLN A 77 1.33 18.70 5.79
N TYR A 78 1.66 19.06 4.55
CA TYR A 78 0.90 18.67 3.37
C TYR A 78 1.32 17.31 2.79
N VAL A 79 2.34 16.65 3.35
CA VAL A 79 2.74 15.30 2.93
C VAL A 79 1.61 14.28 3.09
N VAL A 80 0.70 14.53 4.04
CA VAL A 80 -0.49 13.69 4.28
C VAL A 80 -1.40 13.64 3.04
N LEU A 81 -1.47 14.73 2.26
CA LEU A 81 -2.28 14.77 1.03
C LEU A 81 -1.77 13.78 -0.03
N VAL A 82 -0.45 13.58 -0.12
CA VAL A 82 0.15 12.59 -1.04
C VAL A 82 -0.30 11.18 -0.66
N GLY A 83 -0.40 10.90 0.64
CA GLY A 83 -0.96 9.66 1.15
C GLY A 83 -2.44 9.48 0.77
N ILE A 84 -3.27 10.52 0.98
CA ILE A 84 -4.70 10.49 0.63
C ILE A 84 -4.91 10.27 -0.87
N LEU A 85 -4.16 10.99 -1.72
CA LEU A 85 -4.24 10.82 -3.18
C LEU A 85 -3.85 9.40 -3.61
N SER A 86 -2.80 8.84 -3.00
CA SER A 86 -2.37 7.46 -3.27
C SER A 86 -3.45 6.44 -2.87
N LEU A 87 -4.14 6.65 -1.75
CA LEU A 87 -5.26 5.80 -1.32
C LEU A 87 -6.45 5.87 -2.29
N ILE A 88 -6.79 7.07 -2.78
CA ILE A 88 -7.87 7.25 -3.76
C ILE A 88 -7.54 6.49 -5.05
N ILE A 89 -6.32 6.63 -5.57
CA ILE A 89 -5.88 5.91 -6.78
C ILE A 89 -5.93 4.39 -6.55
N GLY A 90 -5.47 3.92 -5.39
CA GLY A 90 -5.56 2.51 -5.02
C GLY A 90 -7.00 2.00 -4.99
N LEU A 91 -7.91 2.75 -4.36
CA LEU A 91 -9.33 2.40 -4.29
C LEU A 91 -9.97 2.35 -5.68
N LEU A 92 -9.71 3.33 -6.53
CA LEU A 92 -10.22 3.36 -7.90
C LEU A 92 -9.73 2.12 -8.68
N THR A 93 -8.47 1.74 -8.52
CA THR A 93 -7.90 0.54 -9.16
C THR A 93 -8.62 -0.74 -8.71
N ILE A 94 -8.92 -0.88 -7.42
CA ILE A 94 -9.68 -2.01 -6.87
C ILE A 94 -11.11 -2.02 -7.44
N LEU A 95 -11.78 -0.87 -7.47
CA LEU A 95 -13.14 -0.75 -8.02
C LEU A 95 -13.19 -1.11 -9.50
N LEU A 96 -12.22 -0.64 -10.29
CA LEU A 96 -12.09 -0.99 -11.70
C LEU A 96 -11.90 -2.50 -11.88
N ARG A 97 -11.01 -3.12 -11.09
CA ARG A 97 -10.82 -4.57 -11.10
C ARG A 97 -12.12 -5.31 -10.79
N ASN A 98 -12.84 -4.91 -9.75
CA ASN A 98 -14.09 -5.54 -9.34
C ASN A 98 -15.18 -5.38 -10.42
N TYR A 99 -15.23 -4.23 -11.09
CA TYR A 99 -16.15 -4.01 -12.21
C TYR A 99 -15.82 -4.90 -13.42
N MET A 100 -14.54 -5.07 -13.74
CA MET A 100 -14.08 -5.90 -14.85
C MET A 100 -14.23 -7.41 -14.59
N TYR A 101 -13.96 -7.85 -13.35
CA TYR A 101 -13.99 -9.24 -12.93
C TYR A 101 -15.29 -9.64 -12.22
N ASN A 102 -16.37 -8.89 -12.44
CA ASN A 102 -17.65 -9.18 -11.80
C ASN A 102 -18.16 -10.58 -12.22
N PRO A 103 -18.36 -11.54 -11.30
CA PRO A 103 -18.69 -12.93 -11.62
C PRO A 103 -19.96 -13.08 -12.46
N THR A 104 -20.93 -12.17 -12.33
CA THR A 104 -22.15 -12.14 -13.13
C THR A 104 -21.89 -11.90 -14.63
N LYS A 105 -20.87 -11.08 -14.96
CA LYS A 105 -20.46 -10.87 -16.37
C LYS A 105 -19.68 -12.06 -16.94
N GLN A 106 -18.91 -12.75 -16.11
CA GLN A 106 -18.17 -13.96 -16.51
C GLN A 106 -19.12 -15.12 -16.77
N LEU A 107 -20.10 -15.35 -15.88
CA LEU A 107 -21.11 -16.39 -16.05
C LEU A 107 -21.99 -16.15 -17.29
N SER A 108 -22.38 -14.90 -17.54
CA SER A 108 -23.11 -14.55 -18.77
C SER A 108 -22.27 -14.75 -20.03
N LYS A 109 -20.97 -14.41 -20.02
CA LYS A 109 -20.07 -14.67 -21.15
C LYS A 109 -19.85 -16.16 -21.40
N SER A 110 -19.70 -16.99 -20.37
CA SER A 110 -19.51 -18.43 -20.55
C SER A 110 -20.77 -19.12 -21.07
N VAL A 111 -21.95 -18.71 -20.59
CA VAL A 111 -23.24 -19.20 -21.09
C VAL A 111 -23.45 -18.81 -22.56
N LEU A 112 -23.17 -17.56 -22.93
CA LEU A 112 -23.29 -17.08 -24.33
C LEU A 112 -22.22 -17.63 -25.28
N ALA A 113 -21.15 -18.24 -24.77
CA ALA A 113 -20.08 -18.86 -25.57
C ALA A 113 -20.28 -20.37 -25.74
N GLN A 114 -21.34 -20.94 -25.16
CA GLN A 114 -21.72 -22.35 -25.29
C GLN A 114 -22.89 -22.59 -26.26
N ASP A 115 -23.41 -21.51 -26.89
CA ASP A 115 -24.41 -21.52 -27.96
C ASP A 115 -23.75 -21.35 -29.33
#